data_AF-A0AAN7B341-F1
#
_entry.id   AF-A0AAN7B341-F1
#
_cell.length_a   1.000
_cell.length_b   1.000
_cell.length_c   1.000
_cell.angle_alpha   90.00
_cell.angle_beta   90.00
_cell.angle_gamma   90.00
#
_symmetry.space_group_name_H-M   'P 1'
#
loop_
_entity.id
_entity.type
_entity.pdbx_description
1 polymer ?
#
loop_
_entity_poly.entity_id
_entity_poly.type
_entity_poly.pdbx_seq_one_letter_code
_entity_poly.pdbx_strand_id
1 'polypeptide(L)'
;MSYTIAVQVFQTNQNAFFDVVEKTVFRNGTWAETNGTHVLTMGGSGTSGSLRFVAGTGENFIVTLGVHNYKPWGDIVTKLDPASQTGVVITPQYYESEWGGSPVQARVDARWKTLSSYEVTRDGRKYAFKYTVTDGNNLKVNIVIG
;
A
#
# COMPACT_ATOMS: atom_id res chain seq x y z
N MET A 1 17.57 3.96 11.30
CA MET A 1 16.50 4.83 11.87
C MET A 1 15.18 4.32 11.34
N SER A 2 14.24 3.99 12.21
CA SER A 2 12.95 3.41 11.83
C SER A 2 12.02 4.44 11.19
N TYR A 3 11.03 3.96 10.43
CA TYR A 3 9.94 4.76 9.88
C TYR A 3 8.60 4.14 10.30
N THR A 4 7.60 4.97 10.53
CA THR A 4 6.21 4.55 10.71
C THR A 4 5.32 5.23 9.67
N ILE A 5 4.33 4.50 9.17
CA ILE A 5 3.27 5.03 8.31
C ILE A 5 1.93 4.67 8.96
N ALA A 6 1.24 5.69 9.49
CA ALA A 6 -0.11 5.55 10.01
C ALA A 6 -1.14 5.74 8.88
N VAL A 7 -1.95 4.71 8.65
CA VAL A 7 -2.91 4.61 7.54
C VAL A 7 -4.33 4.71 8.06
N GLN A 8 -5.06 5.72 7.59
CA GLN A 8 -6.50 5.87 7.82
C GLN A 8 -7.26 5.54 6.54
N VAL A 9 -8.29 4.71 6.65
CA VAL A 9 -9.11 4.28 5.50
C VAL A 9 -10.45 4.97 5.56
N PHE A 10 -10.83 5.63 4.46
CA PHE A 10 -12.10 6.31 4.30
C PHE A 10 -12.87 5.66 3.14
N GLN A 11 -14.05 5.11 3.44
CA GLN A 11 -14.96 4.57 2.43
C GLN A 11 -16.12 5.54 2.24
N THR A 12 -16.13 6.23 1.11
CA THR A 12 -17.04 7.36 0.86
C THR A 12 -18.25 6.99 0.01
N ASN A 13 -18.22 5.85 -0.68
CA ASN A 13 -19.32 5.36 -1.50
C ASN A 13 -19.92 4.10 -0.87
N GLN A 14 -21.21 4.16 -0.57
CA GLN A 14 -21.92 3.15 0.20
C GLN A 14 -22.44 1.98 -0.66
N ASN A 15 -22.18 1.98 -1.97
CA ASN A 15 -22.61 0.88 -2.86
C ASN A 15 -21.79 -0.42 -2.68
N ALA A 16 -20.69 -0.37 -1.93
CA ALA A 16 -19.88 -1.51 -1.51
C ALA A 16 -19.16 -1.16 -0.21
N PHE A 17 -18.69 -2.18 0.50
CA PHE A 17 -17.83 -2.03 1.68
C PHE A 17 -16.64 -2.96 1.55
N PHE A 18 -15.44 -2.42 1.73
CA PHE A 18 -14.16 -3.11 1.59
C PHE A 18 -13.56 -3.44 2.96
N ASP A 19 -13.10 -4.68 3.10
CA ASP A 19 -12.37 -5.13 4.27
C ASP A 19 -10.90 -5.36 3.92
N VAL A 20 -10.01 -5.11 4.87
CA VAL A 20 -8.60 -5.53 4.76
C VAL A 20 -8.53 -7.02 5.02
N VAL A 21 -8.16 -7.79 3.99
CA VAL A 21 -8.10 -9.26 4.04
C VAL A 21 -6.67 -9.80 4.06
N GLU A 22 -5.67 -8.94 3.85
CA GLU A 22 -4.26 -9.33 3.86
C GLU A 22 -3.38 -8.14 4.19
N LYS A 23 -2.32 -8.39 4.97
CA LYS A 23 -1.27 -7.43 5.27
C LYS A 23 0.08 -8.07 5.09
N THR A 24 0.94 -7.44 4.32
CA THR A 24 2.28 -7.94 4.03
C THR A 24 3.32 -6.89 4.36
N VAL A 25 4.52 -7.35 4.66
CA VAL A 25 5.72 -6.52 4.75
C VAL A 25 6.76 -7.18 3.86
N PHE A 26 7.45 -6.42 3.02
CA PHE A 26 8.51 -7.00 2.18
C PHE A 26 9.62 -7.60 3.06
N ARG A 27 10.19 -6.78 3.95
CA ARG A 27 11.15 -7.20 4.98
C ARG A 27 11.26 -6.19 6.11
N ASN A 28 11.76 -6.63 7.26
CA ASN A 28 12.18 -5.76 8.37
C ASN A 28 11.11 -4.75 8.82
N GLY A 29 9.89 -5.23 9.05
CA GLY A 29 8.81 -4.39 9.54
C GLY A 29 7.59 -5.20 9.99
N THR A 30 6.60 -4.50 10.53
CA THR A 30 5.38 -5.09 11.08
C THR A 30 4.18 -4.19 10.85
N TRP A 31 3.01 -4.79 10.65
CA TRP A 31 1.73 -4.10 10.76
C TRP A 31 1.16 -4.25 12.16
N ALA A 32 0.61 -3.16 12.69
CA ALA A 32 -0.20 -3.14 13.89
C ALA A 32 -1.53 -2.42 13.61
N GLU A 33 -2.48 -2.52 14.54
CA GLU A 33 -3.70 -1.74 14.53
C GLU A 33 -3.87 -1.01 15.84
N THR A 34 -4.33 0.24 15.78
CA THR A 34 -4.63 1.04 16.97
C THR A 34 -5.74 2.02 16.63
N ASN A 35 -6.86 1.96 17.36
CA ASN A 35 -8.01 2.86 17.19
C ASN A 35 -8.50 2.96 15.72
N GLY A 36 -8.59 1.82 15.02
CA GLY A 36 -9.03 1.78 13.62
C GLY A 36 -8.00 2.29 12.60
N THR A 37 -6.77 2.61 13.01
CA THR A 37 -5.66 2.99 12.13
C THR A 37 -4.75 1.77 11.93
N HIS A 38 -4.32 1.50 10.70
CA HIS A 38 -3.28 0.51 10.42
C HIS A 38 -1.90 1.19 10.46
N VAL A 39 -0.95 0.62 11.20
CA VAL A 39 0.37 1.21 11.39
C VAL A 39 1.44 0.28 10.85
N LEU A 40 2.12 0.70 9.79
CA LEU A 40 3.30 0.02 9.27
C LEU A 40 4.53 0.58 9.97
N THR A 41 5.25 -0.26 10.71
CA THR A 41 6.56 0.08 11.28
C THR A 41 7.66 -0.62 10.48
N MET A 42 8.67 0.13 10.05
CA MET A 42 9.79 -0.35 9.24
C MET A 42 11.11 -0.05 9.96
N GLY A 43 12.05 -0.99 9.95
CA GLY A 43 13.37 -0.82 10.56
C GLY A 43 14.22 0.29 9.91
N GLY A 44 13.89 0.66 8.67
CA GLY A 44 14.50 1.77 7.94
C GLY A 44 13.90 2.01 6.56
N SER A 45 14.46 2.98 5.84
CA SER A 45 14.16 3.22 4.42
C SER A 45 14.55 2.00 3.58
N GLY A 46 13.86 1.79 2.45
CA GLY A 46 14.14 0.71 1.50
C GLY A 46 13.29 -0.55 1.69
N THR A 47 12.15 -0.44 2.38
CA THR A 47 11.14 -1.49 2.50
C THR A 47 9.72 -0.91 2.43
N SER A 48 8.72 -1.77 2.44
CA SER A 48 7.30 -1.42 2.31
C SER A 48 6.42 -2.49 2.93
N GLY A 49 5.13 -2.18 2.99
CA GLY A 49 4.08 -3.15 3.25
C GLY A 49 2.85 -2.85 2.42
N SER A 50 2.03 -3.88 2.22
CA SER A 50 0.80 -3.77 1.45
C SER A 50 -0.42 -4.11 2.29
N LEU A 51 -1.53 -3.45 1.98
CA LEU A 51 -2.87 -3.78 2.46
C LEU A 51 -3.69 -4.22 1.25
N ARG A 52 -4.23 -5.46 1.29
CA ARG A 52 -5.18 -5.94 0.28
C ARG A 52 -6.60 -5.75 0.79
N PHE A 53 -7.41 -5.12 -0.03
CA PHE A 53 -8.81 -4.84 0.23
C PHE A 53 -9.69 -5.69 -0.67
N VAL A 54 -10.77 -6.22 -0.13
CA VAL A 54 -11.80 -6.94 -0.86
C VAL A 54 -13.17 -6.47 -0.39
N ALA A 55 -14.06 -6.18 -1.33
CA ALA A 55 -15.45 -5.90 -1.06
C ALA A 55 -16.31 -7.17 -1.14
N GLY A 56 -17.47 -7.15 -0.49
CA GLY A 56 -18.47 -8.24 -0.60
C GLY A 56 -18.95 -8.51 -2.04
N THR A 57 -18.75 -7.57 -2.97
CA THR A 57 -19.01 -7.72 -4.41
C THR A 57 -17.93 -8.51 -5.16
N GLY A 58 -16.82 -8.85 -4.52
CA GLY A 58 -15.63 -9.46 -5.13
C GLY A 58 -14.62 -8.45 -5.70
N GLU A 59 -15.00 -7.16 -5.74
CA GLU A 59 -14.10 -6.07 -6.13
C GLU A 59 -12.91 -5.99 -5.17
N ASN A 60 -11.72 -5.77 -5.69
CA ASN A 60 -10.50 -5.84 -4.89
C ASN A 60 -9.38 -4.97 -5.46
N PHE A 61 -8.47 -4.58 -4.55
CA PHE A 61 -7.27 -3.83 -4.88
C PHE A 61 -6.22 -3.97 -3.78
N ILE A 62 -4.98 -3.60 -4.08
CA ILE A 62 -3.88 -3.52 -3.12
C ILE A 62 -3.35 -2.09 -3.10
N VAL A 63 -3.11 -1.57 -1.90
CA VAL A 63 -2.30 -0.37 -1.69
C VAL A 63 -0.97 -0.80 -1.08
N THR A 64 0.13 -0.42 -1.71
CA THR A 64 1.48 -0.63 -1.19
C THR A 64 2.05 0.71 -0.76
N LEU A 65 2.62 0.78 0.44
CA LEU A 65 3.15 2.00 1.05
C LEU A 65 4.53 1.71 1.63
N GLY A 66 5.46 2.64 1.48
CA GLY A 66 6.79 2.47 2.04
C GLY A 66 7.63 3.73 1.99
N VAL A 67 8.93 3.55 2.23
CA VAL A 67 9.93 4.62 2.15
C VAL A 67 11.06 4.17 1.23
N HIS A 68 11.41 5.01 0.26
CA HIS A 68 12.49 4.77 -0.69
C HIS A 68 13.36 6.02 -0.78
N ASN A 69 14.68 5.86 -0.65
CA ASN A 69 15.64 6.96 -0.56
C ASN A 69 15.19 8.07 0.39
N TYR A 70 14.71 7.68 1.58
CA TYR A 70 14.23 8.58 2.64
C TYR A 70 12.99 9.43 2.29
N LYS A 71 12.27 9.07 1.23
CA LYS A 71 11.00 9.70 0.84
C LYS A 71 9.85 8.70 0.92
N PRO A 72 8.64 9.11 1.35
CA PRO A 72 7.47 8.25 1.26
C PRO A 72 7.17 7.89 -0.20
N TRP A 73 6.58 6.73 -0.40
CA TRP A 73 6.04 6.33 -1.69
C TRP A 73 4.79 5.48 -1.49
N GLY A 74 4.00 5.35 -2.55
CA GLY A 74 2.94 4.37 -2.62
C GLY A 74 2.53 4.03 -4.04
N ASP A 75 1.75 2.96 -4.17
CA ASP A 75 1.15 2.51 -5.43
C ASP A 75 -0.20 1.83 -5.16
N ILE A 76 -1.08 1.83 -6.17
CA ILE A 76 -2.39 1.17 -6.12
C ILE A 76 -2.50 0.20 -7.28
N VAL A 77 -2.78 -1.06 -6.96
CA VAL A 77 -2.96 -2.14 -7.91
C VAL A 77 -4.41 -2.56 -7.92
N THR A 78 -5.08 -2.35 -9.04
CA THR A 78 -6.46 -2.81 -9.27
C THR A 78 -6.46 -3.99 -10.24
N LYS A 79 -7.65 -4.57 -10.53
CA LYS A 79 -7.82 -5.74 -11.40
C LYS A 79 -6.95 -6.94 -10.99
N LEU A 80 -6.90 -7.25 -9.70
CA LEU A 80 -6.17 -8.44 -9.28
C LEU A 80 -6.97 -9.68 -9.66
N ASP A 81 -6.30 -10.68 -10.20
CA ASP A 81 -6.82 -12.04 -10.20
C ASP A 81 -6.83 -12.55 -8.74
N PRO A 82 -8.02 -12.76 -8.13
CA PRO A 82 -8.11 -13.17 -6.74
C PRO A 82 -7.49 -14.55 -6.47
N ALA A 83 -7.28 -15.38 -7.50
CA ALA A 83 -6.68 -16.70 -7.35
C ALA A 83 -5.15 -16.67 -7.30
N SER A 84 -4.50 -15.63 -7.86
CA SER A 84 -3.04 -15.64 -8.08
C SER A 84 -2.32 -14.35 -7.67
N GLN A 85 -3.03 -13.23 -7.48
CA GLN A 85 -2.43 -11.92 -7.22
C GLN A 85 -2.72 -11.41 -5.81
N THR A 86 -2.25 -12.15 -4.82
CA THR A 86 -2.31 -11.79 -3.39
C THR A 86 -1.25 -10.75 -3.02
N GLY A 87 -1.35 -10.19 -1.81
CA GLY A 87 -0.32 -9.30 -1.25
C GLY A 87 1.06 -9.96 -1.21
N VAL A 88 1.16 -11.24 -0.85
CA VAL A 88 2.42 -12.00 -0.83
C VAL A 88 3.08 -12.05 -2.21
N VAL A 89 2.30 -12.09 -3.29
CA VAL A 89 2.82 -12.07 -4.66
C VAL A 89 3.19 -10.64 -5.09
N ILE A 90 2.35 -9.65 -4.76
CA ILE A 90 2.48 -8.28 -5.27
C ILE A 90 3.56 -7.48 -4.53
N THR A 91 3.72 -7.66 -3.21
CA THR A 91 4.67 -6.87 -2.39
C THR A 91 6.12 -7.03 -2.84
N PRO A 92 6.63 -8.25 -3.11
CA PRO A 92 8.01 -8.42 -3.57
C PRO A 92 8.27 -7.92 -5.00
N GLN A 93 7.23 -7.68 -5.80
CA GLN A 93 7.38 -7.20 -7.19
C GLN A 93 7.88 -5.76 -7.30
N TYR A 94 7.89 -5.00 -6.20
CA TYR A 94 8.47 -3.66 -6.11
C TYR A 94 9.99 -3.67 -5.86
N TYR A 95 10.60 -4.86 -5.73
CA TYR A 95 11.99 -5.01 -5.33
C TYR A 95 12.76 -5.94 -6.26
N GLU A 96 14.05 -5.67 -6.37
CA GLU A 96 15.00 -6.41 -7.18
C GLU A 96 15.29 -7.79 -6.57
N SER A 97 15.64 -8.78 -7.40
CA SER A 97 15.84 -10.16 -6.96
C SER A 97 16.97 -10.34 -5.95
N GLU A 98 18.03 -9.51 -6.03
CA GLU A 98 19.15 -9.50 -5.09
C GLU A 98 18.71 -9.20 -3.64
N TRP A 99 17.55 -8.55 -3.49
CA TRP A 99 16.96 -8.18 -2.21
C TRP A 99 15.89 -9.18 -1.74
N GLY A 100 15.69 -10.28 -2.47
CA GLY A 100 14.60 -11.24 -2.27
C GLY A 100 13.28 -10.85 -2.95
N GLY A 101 13.33 -9.90 -3.89
CA GLY A 101 12.16 -9.48 -4.67
C GLY A 101 11.86 -10.36 -5.89
N SER A 102 10.76 -10.06 -6.56
CA SER A 102 10.31 -10.70 -7.81
C SER A 102 9.94 -9.62 -8.84
N PRO A 103 10.91 -8.79 -9.27
CA PRO A 103 10.65 -7.47 -9.82
C PRO A 103 9.73 -7.50 -11.04
N VAL A 104 8.72 -6.63 -11.02
CA VAL A 104 7.95 -6.24 -12.20
C VAL A 104 8.30 -4.79 -12.49
N GLN A 105 8.87 -4.51 -13.66
CA GLN A 105 9.49 -3.20 -13.96
C GLN A 105 8.56 -2.02 -13.65
N ALA A 106 7.29 -2.09 -14.06
CA ALA A 106 6.32 -1.01 -13.81
C ALA A 106 6.11 -0.70 -12.32
N ARG A 107 6.26 -1.70 -11.44
CA ARG A 107 6.13 -1.54 -9.97
C ARG A 107 7.41 -1.00 -9.37
N VAL A 108 8.56 -1.49 -9.81
CA VAL A 108 9.86 -0.92 -9.46
C VAL A 108 9.86 0.57 -9.80
N ASP A 109 9.43 0.93 -11.01
CA ASP A 109 9.31 2.32 -11.45
C ASP A 109 8.33 3.13 -10.57
N ALA A 110 7.20 2.54 -10.16
CA ALA A 110 6.25 3.19 -9.24
C ALA A 110 6.90 3.52 -7.89
N ARG A 111 7.68 2.61 -7.31
CA ARG A 111 8.48 2.86 -6.10
C ARG A 111 9.47 4.01 -6.31
N TRP A 112 10.19 4.00 -7.43
CA TRP A 112 11.20 5.01 -7.76
C TRP A 112 10.62 6.42 -7.99
N LYS A 113 9.35 6.54 -8.39
CA LYS A 113 8.67 7.85 -8.49
C LYS A 113 8.47 8.54 -7.14
N THR A 114 8.50 7.80 -6.03
CA THR A 114 8.31 8.35 -4.67
C THR A 114 7.05 9.20 -4.53
N LEU A 115 5.94 8.73 -5.10
CA LEU A 115 4.67 9.49 -5.09
C LEU A 115 4.10 9.58 -3.66
N SER A 116 3.84 10.81 -3.21
CA SER A 116 3.13 11.10 -1.95
C SER A 116 1.61 11.11 -2.11
N SER A 117 1.11 10.97 -3.34
CA SER A 117 -0.31 10.75 -3.62
C SER A 117 -0.49 10.08 -4.98
N TYR A 118 -1.51 9.26 -5.10
CA TYR A 118 -1.92 8.66 -6.36
C TYR A 118 -3.42 8.37 -6.32
N GLU A 119 -4.07 8.47 -7.48
CA GLU A 119 -5.48 8.18 -7.66
C GLU A 119 -5.67 7.39 -8.96
N VAL A 120 -6.54 6.40 -8.92
CA VAL A 120 -6.95 5.61 -10.08
C VAL A 120 -8.44 5.32 -10.00
N THR A 121 -9.15 5.52 -11.11
CA THR A 121 -10.56 5.14 -11.24
C THR A 121 -10.66 3.88 -12.06
N ARG A 122 -11.37 2.88 -11.54
CA ARG A 122 -11.58 1.60 -12.20
C ARG A 122 -13.00 1.11 -11.96
N ASP A 123 -13.65 0.68 -13.04
CA ASP A 123 -15.02 0.14 -13.03
C ASP A 123 -16.03 1.07 -12.31
N GLY A 124 -15.83 2.38 -12.48
CA GLY A 124 -16.65 3.42 -11.86
C GLY A 124 -16.29 3.73 -10.40
N ARG A 125 -15.35 3.00 -9.79
CA ARG A 125 -14.86 3.25 -8.44
C ARG A 125 -13.53 3.99 -8.42
N LYS A 126 -13.41 4.95 -7.52
CA LYS A 126 -12.17 5.70 -7.29
C LYS A 126 -11.36 5.11 -6.14
N TYR A 127 -10.06 4.95 -6.34
CA TYR A 127 -9.12 4.53 -5.31
C TYR A 127 -8.00 5.55 -5.21
N ALA A 128 -7.72 6.03 -4.01
CA ALA A 128 -6.63 6.98 -3.81
C ALA A 128 -5.87 6.72 -2.53
N PHE A 129 -4.59 7.11 -2.52
CA PHE A 129 -3.87 7.40 -1.30
C PHE A 129 -3.33 8.83 -1.35
N LYS A 130 -3.25 9.49 -0.20
CA LYS A 130 -2.63 10.81 -0.05
C LYS A 130 -1.94 10.90 1.30
N TYR A 131 -0.63 11.07 1.28
CA TYR A 131 0.12 11.37 2.50
C TYR A 131 -0.27 12.75 3.03
N THR A 132 -0.61 12.81 4.31
CA THR A 132 -0.92 14.05 5.04
C THR A 132 0.29 14.54 5.84
N VAL A 133 1.26 13.66 6.11
CA VAL A 133 2.58 13.99 6.64
C VAL A 133 3.63 13.23 5.81
N THR A 134 4.53 13.96 5.17
CA THR A 134 5.55 13.42 4.25
C THR A 134 6.98 13.56 4.77
N ASP A 135 7.20 14.34 5.82
CA ASP A 135 8.53 14.63 6.36
C ASP A 135 8.77 13.89 7.67
N GLY A 136 10.05 13.65 7.96
CA GLY A 136 10.49 12.92 9.15
C GLY A 136 10.15 11.43 9.09
N ASN A 137 10.07 10.81 10.26
CA ASN A 137 9.99 9.35 10.39
C ASN A 137 8.60 8.83 10.78
N ASN A 138 7.66 9.73 11.08
CA ASN A 138 6.29 9.40 11.51
C ASN A 138 5.31 9.93 10.48
N LEU A 139 5.16 9.18 9.40
CA LEU A 139 4.36 9.54 8.24
C LEU A 139 2.89 9.21 8.48
N LYS A 140 2.01 9.93 7.79
CA LYS A 140 0.57 9.73 7.85
C LYS A 140 -0.01 9.73 6.45
N VAL A 141 -0.95 8.83 6.18
CA VAL A 141 -1.58 8.67 4.88
C VAL A 141 -3.04 8.31 5.01
N ASN A 142 -3.85 8.90 4.14
CA ASN A 142 -5.25 8.55 3.99
C ASN A 142 -5.39 7.69 2.74
N ILE A 143 -6.08 6.56 2.86
CA ILE A 143 -6.60 5.78 1.74
C ILE A 143 -8.08 6.15 1.59
N VAL A 144 -8.50 6.52 0.38
CA VAL A 144 -9.89 6.89 0.08
C VAL A 144 -10.44 5.94 -0.97
N ILE A 145 -11.55 5.30 -0.63
CA ILE A 145 -12.30 4.36 -1.48
C ILE A 145 -13.64 5.02 -1.80
N GLY A 146 -13.77 5.47 -3.05
CA GLY A 146 -14.96 6.12 -3.59
C GLY A 146 -15.93 5.15 -4.23
#